data_AF-A0AAP8KL21-F1
#
_entry.id   AF-A0AAP8KL21-F1
#
_cell.length_a   1.000
_cell.length_b   1.000
_cell.length_c   1.000
_cell.angle_alpha   90.00
_cell.angle_beta   90.00
_cell.angle_gamma   90.00
#
_symmetry.space_group_name_H-M   'P 1'
#
loop_
_entity.id
_entity.type
_entity.pdbx_description
1 polymer ?
#
loop_
_entity_poly.entity_id
_entity_poly.type
_entity_poly.pdbx_seq_one_letter_code
_entity_poly.pdbx_strand_id
1 'polypeptide(L)'
;KIKSINPADTSQVIANASKATKQDVEDAFKAANEAYKSWKTWSANDRAELMLRVSAIIRRRKAEIAAIMVYEAGKPWDEAVGDAAEGIDFIEYYAR
;
A
#
# COMPACT_ATOMS: atom_id res chain seq x y z
N LYS A 1 16.85 -11.52 0.22
CA LYS A 1 16.42 -10.10 0.20
C LYS A 1 16.57 -9.55 -1.22
N ILE A 2 15.66 -8.70 -1.68
CA ILE A 2 15.74 -7.95 -2.94
C ILE A 2 16.24 -6.55 -2.59
N LYS A 3 17.24 -6.06 -3.33
CA LYS A 3 17.62 -4.65 -3.25
C LYS A 3 16.68 -3.86 -4.14
N SER A 4 15.92 -2.96 -3.55
CA SER A 4 15.19 -1.93 -4.29
C SER A 4 16.14 -0.75 -4.48
N ILE A 5 16.37 -0.37 -5.74
CA ILE A 5 17.35 0.64 -6.12
C ILE A 5 16.67 1.76 -6.88
N ASN A 6 17.20 2.97 -6.78
CA ASN A 6 16.70 4.09 -7.55
C ASN A 6 17.02 3.89 -9.05
N PRO A 7 16.02 3.90 -9.95
CA PRO A 7 16.27 3.75 -11.38
C PRO A 7 17.01 4.96 -11.99
N ALA A 8 16.94 6.14 -11.38
CA ALA A 8 17.68 7.33 -11.82
C ALA A 8 19.15 7.35 -11.33
N ASP A 9 19.47 6.63 -10.26
CA ASP A 9 20.84 6.41 -9.75
C ASP A 9 20.94 5.01 -9.13
N THR A 10 21.44 4.06 -9.92
CA THR A 10 21.48 2.64 -9.52
C THR A 10 22.47 2.34 -8.40
N SER A 11 23.32 3.30 -8.04
CA SER A 11 24.19 3.20 -6.85
C SER A 11 23.42 3.43 -5.54
N GLN A 12 22.27 4.11 -5.62
CA GLN A 12 21.43 4.41 -4.46
C GLN A 12 20.47 3.24 -4.15
N VAL A 13 20.68 2.62 -3.00
CA VAL A 13 19.77 1.59 -2.46
C VAL A 13 18.70 2.26 -1.60
N ILE A 14 17.43 2.02 -1.94
CA ILE A 14 16.28 2.60 -1.24
C ILE A 14 15.84 1.69 -0.09
N ALA A 15 15.75 0.39 -0.37
CA ALA A 15 15.30 -0.60 0.59
C ALA A 15 15.88 -1.99 0.33
N ASN A 16 15.87 -2.83 1.36
CA ASN A 16 16.14 -4.26 1.25
C ASN A 16 14.85 -5.03 1.58
N ALA A 17 14.08 -5.38 0.56
CA ALA A 17 12.82 -6.11 0.71
C ALA A 17 13.07 -7.61 0.98
N SER A 18 12.27 -8.22 1.84
CA SER A 18 12.27 -9.68 2.01
C SER A 18 11.59 -10.35 0.81
N LYS A 19 12.03 -11.57 0.46
CA LYS A 19 11.32 -12.44 -0.48
C LYS A 19 10.51 -13.43 0.34
N ALA A 20 9.20 -13.43 0.17
CA ALA A 20 8.36 -14.45 0.79
C ALA A 20 8.75 -15.85 0.27
N THR A 21 8.80 -16.81 1.17
CA THR A 21 8.94 -18.23 0.88
C THR A 21 7.57 -18.84 0.60
N LYS A 22 7.55 -20.09 0.11
CA LYS A 22 6.30 -20.85 -0.01
C LYS A 22 5.58 -20.96 1.33
N GLN A 23 6.32 -21.14 2.42
CA GLN A 23 5.74 -21.26 3.76
C GLN A 23 5.07 -19.95 4.21
N ASP A 24 5.70 -18.81 3.96
CA ASP A 24 5.11 -17.50 4.28
C ASP A 24 3.75 -17.29 3.58
N VAL A 25 3.61 -17.79 2.35
CA VAL A 25 2.35 -17.74 1.59
C VAL A 25 1.30 -18.64 2.22
N GLU A 26 1.66 -19.87 2.59
CA GLU A 26 0.73 -20.80 3.29
C GLU A 26 0.25 -20.22 4.62
N ASP A 27 1.16 -19.60 5.37
CA ASP A 27 0.84 -18.99 6.67
C ASP A 27 -0.03 -17.75 6.50
N ALA A 28 0.24 -16.90 5.51
CA ALA A 28 -0.62 -15.77 5.16
C ALA A 28 -2.03 -16.22 4.74
N PHE A 29 -2.14 -17.30 3.96
CA PHE A 29 -3.43 -17.85 3.56
C PHE A 29 -4.22 -18.40 4.74
N LYS A 30 -3.59 -19.14 5.65
CA LYS A 30 -4.23 -19.61 6.88
C LYS A 30 -4.71 -18.45 7.75
N ALA A 31 -3.87 -17.44 7.96
CA ALA A 31 -4.22 -16.26 8.73
C ALA A 31 -5.40 -15.48 8.11
N ALA A 32 -5.40 -15.30 6.78
CA ALA A 32 -6.49 -14.65 6.07
C ALA A 32 -7.82 -15.42 6.20
N ASN A 33 -7.80 -16.74 6.08
CA ASN A 33 -9.00 -17.57 6.26
C ASN A 33 -9.55 -17.51 7.68
N GLU A 34 -8.66 -17.47 8.69
CA GLU A 34 -9.10 -17.32 10.08
C GLU A 34 -9.72 -15.94 10.32
N ALA A 35 -9.04 -14.87 9.89
CA ALA A 35 -9.55 -13.50 10.00
C ALA A 35 -10.86 -13.29 9.23
N TYR A 36 -11.06 -13.98 8.10
CA TYR A 36 -12.30 -13.90 7.33
C TYR A 36 -13.52 -14.31 8.15
N LYS A 37 -13.39 -15.24 9.10
CA LYS A 37 -14.50 -15.71 9.94
C LYS A 37 -15.15 -14.56 10.73
N SER A 38 -14.36 -13.59 11.21
CA SER A 38 -14.86 -12.39 11.88
C SER A 38 -15.05 -11.21 10.92
N TRP A 39 -14.16 -11.01 9.95
CA TRP A 39 -14.27 -9.89 9.00
C TRP A 39 -15.57 -9.92 8.20
N LYS A 40 -16.04 -11.11 7.80
CA LYS A 40 -17.29 -11.26 7.04
C LYS A 40 -18.53 -10.83 7.82
N THR A 41 -18.47 -10.76 9.15
CA THR A 41 -19.62 -10.37 9.99
C THR A 41 -19.70 -8.87 10.22
N TRP A 42 -18.69 -8.10 9.80
CA TRP A 42 -18.74 -6.64 9.87
C TRP A 42 -19.82 -6.09 8.95
N SER A 43 -20.47 -4.99 9.33
CA SER A 43 -21.40 -4.31 8.42
C SER A 43 -20.64 -3.65 7.27
N ALA A 44 -21.34 -3.33 6.18
CA ALA A 44 -20.75 -2.55 5.10
C ALA A 44 -20.27 -1.18 5.60
N ASN A 45 -21.03 -0.55 6.50
CA ASN A 45 -20.69 0.75 7.08
C ASN A 45 -19.41 0.69 7.91
N ASP A 46 -19.21 -0.34 8.75
CA ASP A 46 -17.99 -0.47 9.57
C ASP A 46 -16.74 -0.64 8.70
N ARG A 47 -16.87 -1.40 7.60
CA ARG A 47 -15.78 -1.58 6.62
C ARG A 47 -15.48 -0.28 5.88
N ALA A 48 -16.52 0.44 5.45
CA ALA A 48 -16.37 1.75 4.82
C ALA A 48 -15.70 2.76 5.76
N GLU A 49 -16.09 2.82 7.04
CA GLU A 49 -15.46 3.69 8.03
C GLU A 49 -13.98 3.36 8.24
N LEU A 50 -13.62 2.07 8.24
CA LEU A 50 -12.21 1.67 8.25
C LEU A 50 -11.47 2.20 7.01
N MET A 51 -12.03 2.04 5.81
CA MET A 51 -11.44 2.54 4.56
C MET A 51 -11.25 4.07 4.59
N LEU A 52 -12.24 4.82 5.07
CA LEU A 52 -12.14 6.26 5.22
C LEU A 52 -11.03 6.67 6.21
N ARG A 53 -10.86 5.96 7.32
CA ARG A 53 -9.73 6.17 8.24
C ARG A 53 -8.37 5.89 7.58
N VAL A 54 -8.26 4.84 6.78
CA VAL A 54 -7.06 4.52 5.99
C VAL A 54 -6.76 5.64 4.98
N SER A 55 -7.75 6.09 4.22
CA SER A 55 -7.59 7.20 3.26
C SER A 55 -7.08 8.48 3.93
N ALA A 56 -7.55 8.78 5.14
CA ALA A 56 -7.09 9.94 5.91
C ALA A 56 -5.63 9.81 6.35
N ILE A 57 -5.16 8.61 6.68
CA ILE A 57 -3.73 8.34 6.98
C ILE A 57 -2.88 8.55 5.73
N ILE A 58 -3.29 7.98 4.59
CA ILE A 58 -2.57 8.10 3.32
C ILE A 58 -2.50 9.57 2.90
N ARG A 59 -3.61 10.32 3.01
CA ARG A 59 -3.66 11.75 2.71
C ARG A 59 -2.66 12.56 3.54
N ARG A 60 -2.54 12.28 4.84
CA ARG A 60 -1.53 12.95 5.71
C ARG A 60 -0.09 12.62 5.31
N ARG A 61 0.14 11.45 4.71
CA ARG A 61 1.45 10.97 4.25
C ARG A 61 1.64 11.08 2.74
N LYS A 62 0.78 11.81 2.03
CA LYS A 62 0.75 11.82 0.56
C LYS A 62 2.10 12.19 -0.05
N ALA A 63 2.75 13.22 0.48
CA ALA A 63 4.07 13.67 0.00
C ALA A 63 5.17 12.62 0.26
N GLU A 64 5.11 11.91 1.38
CA GLU A 64 6.06 10.83 1.71
C GLU A 64 5.89 9.65 0.74
N ILE A 65 4.64 9.24 0.49
CA ILE A 65 4.32 8.16 -0.44
C ILE A 65 4.73 8.54 -1.87
N ALA A 66 4.44 9.77 -2.30
CA ALA A 66 4.89 10.29 -3.59
C ALA A 66 6.43 10.28 -3.71
N ALA A 67 7.15 10.74 -2.69
CA ALA A 67 8.61 10.71 -2.68
C ALA A 67 9.16 9.29 -2.81
N ILE A 68 8.57 8.31 -2.11
CA ILE A 68 8.95 6.90 -2.26
C ILE A 68 8.76 6.45 -3.72
N MET A 69 7.65 6.81 -4.37
CA MET A 69 7.43 6.43 -5.78
C MET A 69 8.39 7.13 -6.75
N VAL A 70 8.79 8.37 -6.48
CA VAL A 70 9.84 9.05 -7.26
C VAL A 70 11.14 8.26 -7.17
N TYR A 71 11.60 7.94 -5.96
CA TYR A 71 12.86 7.23 -5.78
C TYR A 71 12.78 5.78 -6.24
N GLU A 72 11.72 5.04 -5.89
CA GLU A 72 11.64 3.59 -6.09
C GLU A 72 11.13 3.18 -7.47
N ALA A 73 10.20 3.96 -8.04
CA ALA A 73 9.62 3.67 -9.35
C ALA A 73 10.05 4.66 -10.44
N GLY A 74 10.83 5.69 -10.11
CA GLY A 74 11.33 6.68 -11.09
C GLY A 74 10.25 7.61 -11.62
N LYS A 75 9.10 7.74 -10.95
CA LYS A 75 8.01 8.60 -11.40
C LYS A 75 8.42 10.08 -11.32
N PRO A 76 8.05 10.93 -12.30
CA PRO A 76 8.07 12.38 -12.12
C PRO A 76 7.20 12.78 -10.91
N TRP A 77 7.53 13.90 -10.26
CA TRP A 77 6.86 14.31 -9.02
C TRP A 77 5.33 14.47 -9.19
N ASP A 78 4.89 15.13 -10.26
CA ASP A 78 3.47 15.36 -10.49
C ASP A 78 2.70 14.05 -10.72
N GLU A 79 3.30 13.10 -11.45
CA GLU A 79 2.75 11.75 -11.66
C GLU A 79 2.69 10.95 -10.34
N ALA A 80 3.71 11.07 -9.49
CA ALA A 80 3.72 10.41 -8.18
C ALA A 80 2.68 11.01 -7.22
N VAL A 81 2.49 12.34 -7.23
CA VAL A 81 1.44 12.99 -6.44
C VAL A 81 0.05 12.61 -6.97
N GLY A 82 -0.10 12.51 -8.30
CA GLY A 82 -1.32 12.03 -8.96
C GLY A 82 -1.66 10.61 -8.55
N ASP A 83 -0.72 9.68 -8.64
CA ASP A 83 -0.90 8.27 -8.27
C ASP A 83 -1.25 8.09 -6.78
N ALA A 84 -0.60 8.86 -5.90
CA ALA A 84 -0.95 8.86 -4.47
C ALA A 84 -2.35 9.42 -4.22
N ALA A 85 -2.82 10.38 -5.03
CA ALA A 85 -4.18 10.90 -4.96
C ALA A 85 -5.19 9.88 -5.51
N GLU A 86 -4.90 9.22 -6.63
CA GLU A 86 -5.73 8.16 -7.21
C GLU A 86 -5.91 7.00 -6.22
N GLY A 87 -4.85 6.59 -5.52
CA GLY A 87 -4.96 5.59 -4.46
C GLY A 87 -5.91 6.00 -3.32
N ILE A 88 -5.94 7.29 -2.96
CA ILE A 88 -6.90 7.84 -1.99
C ILE A 88 -8.32 7.79 -2.59
N ASP A 89 -8.47 8.20 -3.84
CA ASP A 89 -9.77 8.26 -4.53
C ASP A 89 -10.41 6.87 -4.64
N PHE A 90 -9.66 5.82 -4.98
CA PHE A 90 -10.19 4.45 -4.99
C PHE A 90 -10.70 4.02 -3.61
N ILE A 91 -9.93 4.30 -2.55
CA ILE A 91 -10.33 3.92 -1.19
C ILE A 91 -11.62 4.66 -0.79
N GLU A 92 -11.74 5.94 -1.12
CA GLU A 92 -12.93 6.69 -0.78
C GLU A 92 -14.13 6.40 -1.68
N TYR A 93 -13.89 6.07 -2.95
CA TYR A 93 -14.95 5.69 -3.91
C TYR A 93 -15.58 4.36 -3.51
N TYR A 94 -14.77 3.34 -3.19
CA TYR A 94 -15.29 2.03 -2.77
C TYR A 94 -15.89 2.01 -1.36
N ALA A 95 -15.60 3.03 -0.54
CA ALA A 95 -16.22 3.20 0.76
C ALA A 95 -17.61 3.85 0.70
N ARG A 96 -18.00 4.44 -0.43
CA ARG A 96 -19.27 5.15 -0.62
C ARG A 96 -20.23 4.32 -1.48
#